data_AF-A0A561SZG2-F1
#
_entry.id   AF-A0A561SZG2-F1
#
_cell.length_a   1.000
_cell.length_b   1.000
_cell.length_c   1.000
_cell.angle_alpha   90.00
_cell.angle_beta   90.00
_cell.angle_gamma   90.00
#
_symmetry.space_group_name_H-M   'P 1'
#
loop_
_entity.id
_entity.type
_entity.pdbx_description
1 polymer ?
#
loop_
_entity_poly.entity_id
_entity_poly.type
_entity_poly.pdbx_seq_one_letter_code
_entity_poly.pdbx_strand_id
1 'polypeptide(L)' 'MTVPMPGPPLRPADPLDAVERAVAGLDGLADRPLAEHVEAYERVHAALSDALSAGSSGGA' A
#
# COMPACT_ATOMS: atom_id res chain seq x y z
N MET A 1 -25.29 30.47 -13.52
CA MET A 1 -23.96 30.08 -13.01
C MET A 1 -24.03 28.63 -12.57
N THR A 2 -23.56 27.69 -13.41
CA THR A 2 -23.57 26.26 -13.06
C THR A 2 -22.31 25.98 -12.24
N VAL A 3 -22.43 25.66 -10.97
CA VAL A 3 -21.27 25.27 -10.15
C VAL A 3 -20.94 23.81 -10.51
N PRO A 4 -19.70 23.46 -10.92
CA PRO A 4 -19.34 22.08 -11.18
C PRO A 4 -19.38 21.32 -9.85
N MET A 5 -20.12 20.22 -9.83
CA MET A 5 -20.22 19.36 -8.65
C MET A 5 -18.82 18.84 -8.30
N PRO A 6 -18.38 18.96 -7.03
CA PRO A 6 -17.13 18.33 -6.59
C PRO A 6 -17.19 16.83 -6.86
N GLY A 7 -16.16 16.30 -7.51
CA GLY A 7 -16.03 14.86 -7.74
C GLY A 7 -16.07 14.10 -6.41
N PRO A 8 -16.53 12.83 -6.41
CA PRO A 8 -16.64 12.03 -5.20
C PRO A 8 -15.28 11.96 -4.48
N PRO A 9 -15.27 11.93 -3.14
CA PRO A 9 -14.02 11.86 -2.38
C PRO A 9 -13.26 10.60 -2.80
N LEU A 10 -11.96 10.78 -3.10
CA LEU A 10 -11.03 9.67 -3.27
C LEU A 10 -11.12 8.81 -2.01
N ARG A 11 -11.67 7.61 -2.14
CA ARG A 11 -11.73 6.67 -1.03
C ARG A 11 -10.29 6.37 -0.62
N PRO A 12 -9.94 6.38 0.68
CA PRO A 12 -8.65 5.91 1.12
C PRO A 12 -8.41 4.52 0.51
N ALA A 13 -7.25 4.32 -0.11
CA ALA A 13 -6.89 3.04 -0.69
C ALA A 13 -7.04 1.94 0.39
N ASP A 14 -7.60 0.80 0.02
CA ASP A 14 -7.78 -0.29 0.97
C ASP A 14 -6.40 -0.75 1.47
N PRO A 15 -6.18 -0.83 2.79
CA PRO A 15 -4.89 -1.23 3.32
C PRO A 15 -4.48 -2.64 2.88
N LEU A 16 -5.45 -3.53 2.63
CA LEU A 16 -5.19 -4.88 2.13
C LEU A 16 -4.70 -4.84 0.68
N ASP A 17 -5.33 -4.02 -0.19
CA ASP A 17 -4.86 -3.79 -1.57
C ASP A 17 -3.41 -3.27 -1.59
N ALA A 18 -3.04 -2.41 -0.64
CA ALA A 18 -1.67 -1.88 -0.54
C ALA A 18 -0.66 -2.98 -0.19
N VAL A 19 -1.02 -3.89 0.72
CA VAL A 19 -0.19 -5.05 1.08
C VAL A 19 -0.06 -6.01 -0.11
N GLU A 20 -1.16 -6.34 -0.78
CA GLU A 20 -1.15 -7.23 -1.96
C GLU A 20 -0.23 -6.70 -3.07
N ARG A 21 -0.29 -5.40 -3.36
CA ARG A 21 0.61 -4.76 -4.32
C ARG A 21 2.07 -4.80 -3.90
N ALA A 22 2.35 -4.59 -2.62
CA ALA A 22 3.72 -4.65 -2.12
C ALA A 22 4.29 -6.08 -2.24
N VAL A 23 3.49 -7.10 -1.93
CA VAL A 23 3.87 -8.52 -2.04
C VAL A 23 4.07 -8.92 -3.50
N ALA A 24 3.18 -8.50 -4.41
CA ALA A 24 3.36 -8.72 -5.85
C ALA A 24 4.65 -8.07 -6.39
N GLY A 25 5.12 -6.99 -5.75
CA GLY A 25 6.41 -6.37 -6.07
C GLY A 25 7.63 -7.24 -5.76
N LEU A 26 7.46 -8.36 -5.06
CA LEU A 26 8.50 -9.37 -4.83
C LEU A 26 8.57 -10.42 -5.93
N ASP A 27 7.61 -10.46 -6.86
CA ASP A 27 7.66 -11.39 -7.99
C ASP A 27 8.89 -11.09 -8.86
N GLY A 28 9.72 -12.11 -9.11
CA GLY A 28 10.97 -11.97 -9.86
C GLY A 28 12.10 -11.27 -9.09
N LEU A 29 11.97 -11.08 -7.77
CA LEU A 29 13.03 -10.45 -6.97
C LEU A 29 14.36 -11.21 -7.06
N ALA A 30 14.32 -12.53 -7.21
CA ALA A 30 15.50 -13.37 -7.35
C ALA A 30 16.38 -13.01 -8.57
N ASP A 31 15.78 -12.48 -9.65
CA ASP A 31 16.49 -12.05 -10.85
C ASP A 31 17.06 -10.62 -10.73
N ARG A 32 16.71 -9.90 -9.65
CA ARG A 32 17.16 -8.53 -9.41
C ARG A 32 18.47 -8.51 -8.59
N PRO A 33 19.26 -7.44 -8.71
CA PRO A 33 20.46 -7.25 -7.89
C PRO A 33 20.15 -7.33 -6.39
N LEU A 34 21.02 -7.99 -5.62
CA LEU A 34 20.86 -8.18 -4.18
C LEU A 34 20.67 -6.85 -3.41
N ALA A 35 21.29 -5.77 -3.89
CA ALA A 35 21.14 -4.43 -3.30
C ALA A 35 19.68 -3.93 -3.33
N GLU A 36 18.88 -4.37 -4.29
CA GLU A 36 17.46 -3.98 -4.42
C GLU A 36 16.52 -4.83 -3.57
N HIS A 37 16.99 -5.97 -3.06
CA HIS A 37 16.15 -6.89 -2.28
C HIS A 37 15.71 -6.25 -0.98
N VAL A 38 16.63 -5.56 -0.29
CA VAL A 38 16.33 -4.88 0.97
C VAL A 38 15.22 -3.85 0.78
N GLU A 39 15.32 -3.00 -0.24
CA GLU A 39 14.30 -1.98 -0.51
C GLU A 39 12.93 -2.61 -0.83
N ALA A 40 12.91 -3.73 -1.58
CA ALA A 40 11.67 -4.44 -1.89
C ALA A 40 11.00 -5.02 -0.63
N TYR A 41 11.77 -5.65 0.27
CA TYR A 41 11.25 -6.17 1.53
C TYR A 41 10.80 -5.06 2.48
N GLU A 42 11.54 -3.95 2.58
CA GLU A 42 11.17 -2.80 3.40
C GLU A 42 9.83 -2.19 2.95
N ARG A 43 9.56 -2.15 1.65
CA ARG A 43 8.26 -1.71 1.11
C ARG A 43 7.11 -2.58 1.60
N VAL A 44 7.32 -3.90 1.70
CA VAL A 44 6.32 -4.84 2.23
C VAL A 44 6.12 -4.63 3.74
N HIS A 45 7.20 -4.48 4.50
CA HIS A 45 7.11 -4.20 5.94
C HIS A 45 6.38 -2.88 6.24
N ALA A 46 6.63 -1.83 5.45
CA ALA A 46 5.94 -0.56 5.58
C ALA A 46 4.43 -0.71 5.31
N ALA A 47 4.05 -1.40 4.22
CA ALA A 47 2.64 -1.63 3.88
C ALA A 47 1.91 -2.44 4.96
N LEU A 48 2.54 -3.48 5.49
CA LEU A 48 1.99 -4.26 6.61
C LEU A 48 1.83 -3.41 7.88
N SER A 49 2.83 -2.60 8.22
CA SER A 49 2.79 -1.73 9.41
C SER A 49 1.67 -0.70 9.31
N ASP A 50 1.48 -0.12 8.12
CA ASP A 50 0.40 0.83 7.85
C ASP A 50 -0.97 0.16 7.96
N ALA A 51 -1.15 -1.02 7.32
CA ALA A 51 -2.40 -1.77 7.38
C ALA A 51 -2.78 -2.19 8.80
N LEU A 52 -1.81 -2.66 9.59
CA LEU A 52 -2.02 -3.00 11.00
C LEU A 52 -2.36 -1.76 11.84
N SER A 53 -1.72 -0.63 11.58
CA SER A 53 -2.00 0.64 12.29
C SER A 53 -3.38 1.20 11.95
N ALA A 54 -3.79 1.11 10.68
CA ALA A 54 -5.13 1.49 10.21
C ALA A 54 -6.21 0.57 10.82
N GLY A 55 -5.97 -0.74 10.88
CA GLY A 55 -6.86 -1.71 11.51
C GLY A 55 -6.98 -1.54 13.03
N SER A 56 -5.89 -1.22 13.72
CA SER A 56 -5.90 -0.89 15.17
C SER A 56 -6.70 0.37 15.50
N SER A 57 -6.84 1.30 14.55
CA SER A 57 -7.62 2.52 14.73
C SER A 57 -9.13 2.34 14.49
N GLY A 58 -9.55 1.20 13.90
CA GLY A 58 -10.95 0.88 13.59
C GLY A 58 -11.65 -0.02 14.62
N GLY A 59 -10.94 -0.43 15.68
CA GLY A 59 -11.48 -1.23 16.79
C GLY A 59 -11.60 -0.41 18.07
N ALA A 60 -12.53 0.54 18.13
CA ALA A 60 -12.94 1.24 19.34
C ALA A 60 -14.45 1.53 19.32
#